data_AF-A0A3C1JBX7-F1
#
_entry.id   AF-A0A3C1JBX7-F1
#
_cell.length_a   1.000
_cell.length_b   1.000
_cell.length_c   1.000
_cell.angle_alpha   90.00
_cell.angle_beta   90.00
_cell.angle_gamma   90.00
#
_symmetry.space_group_name_H-M   'P 1'
#
loop_
_entity.id
_entity.type
_entity.pdbx_description
1 polymer ?
#
loop_
_entity_poly.entity_id
_entity_poly.type
_entity_poly.pdbx_seq_one_letter_code
_entity_poly.pdbx_strand_id
1 'polypeptide(L)'
;MATEIQKGTILVHRVFDVAGEISLPRAEQLLSDQAKGPRLKFPTDTRRAIIIKESPLKADLGEEMLSLAGVNHKVRLFSRIWNYGVITVTIELPIPPGTSWTDLVGMAAALEKSEEIELLAVSRKDALKSRIMPALSHPADWEISEDYITYIVEKADGSDDPKAFIRKVDVAALILAESKELLVDDHRNFLVESATQYSRSDLAIIDWNSALLIEPDGERDVADVIEFSLTHLLEFRYYDEMLDRKLDQLYDTMEQKRESVGNIFRNFYDAAAEDSSSKYMEFSEFLGRLENSLKTVGDPYLATVFRASAMEFHFDDWKKSISRKMETLAQISQILHGEVNTRRSHWLEIIIIILITIEVVPFLYGLLK
;
A
#
# COMPACT_ATOMS: atom_id res chain seq x y z
N MET A 1 0.83 22.31 34.56
CA MET A 1 1.37 23.11 33.45
C MET A 1 1.01 22.39 32.17
N ALA A 2 0.40 23.09 31.21
CA ALA A 2 0.14 22.51 29.89
C ALA A 2 1.48 22.06 29.30
N THR A 3 1.51 20.87 28.68
CA THR A 3 2.71 20.39 27.99
C THR A 3 2.80 21.11 26.66
N GLU A 4 3.84 21.91 26.46
CA GLU A 4 4.07 22.67 25.22
C GLU A 4 5.15 22.02 24.36
N ILE A 5 4.93 22.03 23.05
CA ILE A 5 5.86 21.54 22.04
C ILE A 5 6.76 22.69 21.63
N GLN A 6 8.07 22.53 21.82
CA GLN A 6 9.07 23.52 21.45
C GLN A 6 9.58 23.31 20.03
N LYS A 7 9.65 22.05 19.58
CA LYS A 7 10.05 21.67 18.23
C LYS A 7 9.39 20.34 17.85
N GLY A 8 8.80 20.31 16.67
CA GLY A 8 8.22 19.10 16.12
C GLY A 8 7.72 19.31 14.70
N THR A 9 7.31 18.23 14.05
CA THR A 9 6.84 18.22 12.67
C THR A 9 5.74 17.19 12.52
N ILE A 10 4.76 17.47 11.66
CA ILE A 10 3.72 16.53 11.27
C ILE A 10 4.00 16.15 9.81
N LEU A 11 4.05 14.85 9.54
CA LEU A 11 4.13 14.31 8.19
C LEU A 11 2.77 13.73 7.82
N VAL A 12 2.16 14.25 6.77
CA VAL A 12 0.91 13.73 6.23
C VAL A 12 1.22 13.01 4.93
N HIS A 13 1.08 11.69 4.94
CA HIS A 13 1.34 10.83 3.80
C HIS A 13 0.07 10.58 3.01
N ARG A 14 0.22 10.55 1.68
CA ARG A 14 -0.75 10.04 0.71
C ARG A 14 -0.02 9.14 -0.26
N VAL A 15 -0.42 7.88 -0.33
CA VAL A 15 0.24 6.85 -1.13
C VAL A 15 -0.68 6.43 -2.27
N PHE A 16 -0.14 6.44 -3.48
CA PHE A 16 -0.90 6.18 -4.70
C PHE A 16 -0.23 5.11 -5.55
N ASP A 17 -1.03 4.23 -6.14
CA ASP A 17 -0.61 3.34 -7.22
C ASP A 17 -0.79 4.09 -8.54
N VAL A 18 0.27 4.18 -9.33
CA VAL A 18 0.26 4.94 -10.59
C VAL A 18 0.64 4.12 -11.82
N ALA A 19 1.19 2.92 -11.62
CA ALA A 19 1.71 2.04 -12.65
C ALA A 19 2.03 0.66 -12.06
N GLY A 20 2.23 -0.35 -12.90
CA GLY A 20 2.79 -1.64 -12.41
C GLY A 20 4.26 -1.54 -12.01
N GLU A 21 5.07 -0.82 -12.78
CA GLU A 21 6.49 -0.57 -12.47
C GLU A 21 6.94 0.83 -12.89
N ILE A 22 7.98 1.34 -12.22
CA ILE A 22 8.62 2.62 -12.51
C ILE A 22 10.13 2.43 -12.64
N SER A 23 10.68 2.77 -13.81
CA SER A 23 12.13 2.84 -13.99
C SER A 23 12.70 4.05 -13.25
N LEU A 24 13.20 3.85 -12.03
CA LEU A 24 13.78 4.92 -11.21
C LEU A 24 14.92 5.68 -11.91
N PRO A 25 15.87 5.02 -12.62
CA PRO A 25 16.91 5.74 -13.37
C PRO A 25 16.33 6.63 -14.47
N ARG A 26 15.26 6.18 -15.15
CA ARG A 26 14.60 6.97 -16.20
C ARG A 26 13.81 8.13 -15.61
N ALA A 27 13.11 7.90 -14.50
CA ALA A 27 12.40 8.95 -13.76
C ALA A 27 13.37 10.04 -13.28
N GLU A 28 14.53 9.66 -12.72
CA GLU A 28 15.55 10.60 -12.26
C GLU A 28 16.08 11.48 -13.41
N GLN A 29 16.34 10.88 -14.58
CA GLN A 29 16.73 11.63 -15.78
C GLN A 29 15.67 12.65 -16.19
N LEU A 30 14.40 12.23 -16.29
CA LEU A 30 13.29 13.09 -16.70
C LEU A 30 13.08 14.27 -15.73
N LEU A 31 13.21 14.01 -14.43
CA LEU A 31 13.09 15.04 -13.40
C LEU A 31 14.28 16.01 -13.41
N SER A 32 15.47 15.53 -13.74
CA SER A 32 16.70 16.34 -13.83
C SER A 32 16.75 17.21 -15.09
N ASP A 33 16.35 16.67 -16.24
CA ASP A 33 16.41 17.37 -17.53
C ASP A 33 15.43 18.55 -17.62
N GLN A 34 14.32 18.49 -16.88
CA GLN A 34 13.32 19.56 -16.82
C GLN A 34 13.64 20.62 -15.76
N ALA A 35 14.54 20.33 -14.81
CA ALA A 35 15.00 21.29 -13.82
C ALA A 35 16.02 22.26 -14.46
N LYS A 36 15.54 23.35 -15.06
CA LYS A 36 16.39 24.50 -15.44
C LYS A 36 16.90 25.23 -14.18
N GLY A 37 17.80 24.61 -13.42
CA GLY A 37 18.35 25.11 -12.17
C GLY A 37 19.49 24.22 -11.65
N PRO A 38 20.31 24.70 -10.69
CA PRO A 38 21.48 23.96 -10.22
C PRO A 38 21.03 22.60 -9.69
N ARG A 39 21.68 21.54 -10.18
CA ARG A 39 21.45 20.11 -9.88
C ARG A 39 20.73 19.92 -8.54
N LEU A 40 19.45 19.53 -8.58
CA LEU A 40 18.77 18.99 -7.42
C LEU A 40 19.55 17.74 -6.99
N LYS A 41 20.47 17.92 -6.04
CA LYS A 41 21.02 16.78 -5.30
C LYS A 41 19.89 16.32 -4.40
N PHE A 42 19.20 15.26 -4.80
CA PHE A 42 18.36 14.53 -3.89
C PHE A 42 19.25 14.00 -2.77
N PRO A 43 19.06 14.42 -1.51
CA PRO A 43 19.72 13.77 -0.40
C PRO A 43 19.18 12.34 -0.39
N THR A 44 20.01 11.39 -0.80
CA THR A 44 19.77 9.96 -0.60
C THR A 44 19.97 9.68 0.89
N ASP A 45 19.13 10.24 1.75
CA ASP A 45 19.26 10.07 3.20
C ASP A 45 18.62 8.78 3.70
N THR A 46 17.99 8.02 2.81
CA THR A 46 17.56 6.63 3.07
C THR A 46 18.73 5.66 3.33
N ARG A 47 19.99 6.11 3.17
CA ARG A 47 21.19 5.25 3.24
C ARG A 47 21.59 4.81 4.65
N ARG A 48 21.02 5.33 5.73
CA ARG A 48 21.45 4.93 7.09
C ARG A 48 20.70 3.71 7.66
N ALA A 49 19.48 3.46 7.19
CA ALA A 49 18.51 2.66 7.92
C ALA A 49 17.95 1.44 7.15
N ILE A 50 17.67 1.58 5.85
CA ILE A 50 17.00 0.54 5.04
C ILE A 50 17.85 0.24 3.80
N ILE A 51 18.34 -0.99 3.65
CA ILE A 51 19.22 -1.38 2.52
C ILE A 51 18.38 -1.78 1.28
N ILE A 52 17.49 -0.91 0.82
CA ILE A 52 16.61 -1.25 -0.32
C ILE A 52 17.48 -1.42 -1.58
N LYS A 53 17.36 -2.59 -2.25
CA LYS A 53 18.12 -2.92 -3.47
C LYS A 53 18.00 -1.83 -4.53
N GLU A 54 16.82 -1.22 -4.64
CA GLU A 54 16.55 -0.02 -5.45
C GLU A 54 15.91 1.03 -4.54
N SER A 55 16.72 1.93 -3.99
CA SER A 55 16.24 2.98 -3.09
C SER A 55 15.24 3.91 -3.80
N PRO A 56 14.14 4.31 -3.13
CA PRO A 56 13.13 5.17 -3.74
C PRO A 56 13.73 6.52 -4.14
N LEU A 57 13.24 7.05 -5.26
CA LEU A 57 13.65 8.37 -5.74
C LEU A 57 12.84 9.43 -5.01
N LYS A 58 13.51 10.30 -4.25
CA LYS A 58 12.88 11.47 -3.63
C LYS A 58 12.76 12.60 -4.66
N ALA A 59 11.64 13.30 -4.70
CA ALA A 59 11.41 14.47 -5.54
C ALA A 59 10.88 15.64 -4.69
N ASP A 60 11.48 16.84 -4.79
CA ASP A 60 10.96 18.03 -4.13
C ASP A 60 9.75 18.56 -4.93
N LEU A 61 8.64 18.80 -4.25
CA LEU A 61 7.39 19.28 -4.83
C LEU A 61 7.08 20.75 -4.47
N GLY A 62 8.00 21.41 -3.76
CA GLY A 62 7.91 22.83 -3.42
C GLY A 62 7.26 23.12 -2.07
N GLU A 63 6.85 24.37 -1.90
CA GLU A 63 6.20 24.87 -0.68
C GLU A 63 4.82 25.45 -1.01
N GLU A 64 3.90 25.38 -0.06
CA GLU A 64 2.53 25.88 -0.21
C GLU A 64 2.01 26.47 1.11
N MET A 65 0.93 27.24 1.03
CA MET A 65 0.20 27.71 2.20
C MET A 65 -1.09 26.90 2.31
N LEU A 66 -1.24 26.15 3.40
CA LEU A 66 -2.41 25.32 3.68
C LEU A 66 -3.25 25.99 4.78
N SER A 67 -4.56 26.08 4.59
CA SER A 67 -5.48 26.66 5.58
C SER A 67 -6.09 25.55 6.44
N LEU A 68 -5.63 25.42 7.69
CA LEU A 68 -6.16 24.44 8.64
C LEU A 68 -6.93 25.15 9.73
N ALA A 69 -8.22 24.82 9.89
CA ALA A 69 -9.10 25.45 10.86
C ALA A 69 -9.10 27.00 10.83
N GLY A 70 -8.89 27.60 9.65
CA GLY A 70 -8.83 29.05 9.45
C GLY A 70 -7.47 29.69 9.74
N VAL A 71 -6.44 28.89 10.02
CA VAL A 71 -5.05 29.35 10.21
C VAL A 71 -4.21 28.90 9.03
N ASN A 72 -3.43 29.83 8.46
CA ASN A 72 -2.52 29.51 7.36
C ASN A 72 -1.22 28.93 7.91
N HIS A 73 -0.86 27.75 7.42
CA HIS A 73 0.40 27.11 7.70
C HIS A 73 1.25 27.00 6.44
N LYS A 74 2.54 27.34 6.56
CA LYS A 74 3.51 27.09 5.51
C LYS A 74 3.90 25.62 5.53
N VAL A 75 3.68 24.92 4.42
CA VAL A 75 3.99 23.48 4.29
C VAL A 75 5.05 23.26 3.23
N ARG A 76 5.84 22.20 3.38
CA ARG A 76 6.74 21.69 2.34
C ARG A 76 6.19 20.38 1.82
N LEU A 77 6.28 20.17 0.50
CA LEU A 77 5.85 18.94 -0.12
C LEU A 77 7.05 18.24 -0.75
N PHE A 78 7.12 16.93 -0.58
CA PHE A 78 8.03 16.09 -1.34
C PHE A 78 7.35 14.78 -1.68
N SER A 79 7.91 14.05 -2.63
CA SER A 79 7.42 12.75 -3.03
C SER A 79 8.53 11.71 -2.97
N ARG A 80 8.16 10.46 -2.70
CA ARG A 80 9.01 9.29 -2.89
C ARG A 80 8.39 8.40 -3.96
N ILE A 81 9.21 8.04 -4.94
CA ILE A 81 8.82 7.21 -6.08
C ILE A 81 9.46 5.84 -5.90
N TRP A 82 8.64 4.81 -5.93
CA TRP A 82 9.04 3.43 -5.71
C TRP A 82 9.05 2.68 -7.04
N ASN A 83 10.00 1.76 -7.21
CA ASN A 83 10.18 1.05 -8.47
C ASN A 83 9.00 0.11 -8.81
N TYR A 84 8.23 -0.30 -7.81
CA TYR A 84 7.03 -1.14 -7.93
C TYR A 84 5.74 -0.34 -8.15
N GLY A 85 5.80 0.82 -8.81
CA GLY A 85 4.57 1.48 -9.27
C GLY A 85 3.95 2.52 -8.33
N VAL A 86 4.54 2.70 -7.14
CA VAL A 86 3.95 3.53 -6.08
C VAL A 86 4.59 4.93 -6.03
N ILE A 87 3.75 5.94 -5.78
CA ILE A 87 4.18 7.31 -5.46
C ILE A 87 3.59 7.70 -4.11
N THR A 88 4.45 8.06 -3.17
CA THR A 88 4.03 8.77 -1.94
C THR A 88 4.14 10.26 -2.17
N VAL A 89 3.13 11.04 -1.80
CA VAL A 89 3.22 12.49 -1.58
C VAL A 89 3.18 12.73 -0.08
N THR A 90 4.18 13.43 0.44
CA THR A 90 4.26 13.80 1.86
C THR A 90 4.19 15.31 2.02
N ILE A 91 3.25 15.76 2.85
CA ILE A 91 3.12 17.16 3.26
C ILE A 91 3.76 17.27 4.64
N GLU A 92 4.84 18.02 4.72
CA GLU A 92 5.60 18.29 5.93
C GLU A 92 5.15 19.64 6.54
N LEU A 93 4.56 19.56 7.73
CA LEU A 93 4.00 20.68 8.46
C LEU A 93 4.80 20.90 9.76
N PRO A 94 5.58 21.98 9.90
CA PRO A 94 6.27 22.27 11.16
C PRO A 94 5.26 22.62 12.26
N ILE A 95 5.45 22.07 13.46
CA ILE A 95 4.64 22.42 14.64
C ILE A 95 5.14 23.77 15.18
N PRO A 96 4.28 24.80 15.27
CA PRO A 96 4.69 26.09 15.82
C PRO A 96 5.23 25.96 17.26
N PRO A 97 6.36 26.60 17.61
CA PRO A 97 6.86 26.57 18.99
C PRO A 97 5.84 27.14 19.98
N GLY A 98 5.67 26.47 21.13
CA GLY A 98 4.67 26.84 22.14
C GLY A 98 3.28 26.25 21.90
N THR A 99 3.10 25.41 20.88
CA THR A 99 1.83 24.68 20.65
C THR A 99 1.55 23.78 21.84
N SER A 100 0.39 23.96 22.49
CA SER A 100 -0.02 23.08 23.59
C SER A 100 -0.44 21.71 23.06
N TRP A 101 -0.40 20.67 23.90
CA TRP A 101 -0.88 19.34 23.51
C TRP A 101 -2.33 19.35 22.99
N THR A 102 -3.20 20.14 23.63
CA THR A 102 -4.60 20.28 23.21
C THR A 102 -4.73 20.92 21.84
N ASP A 103 -3.89 21.93 21.54
CA ASP A 103 -3.86 22.56 20.22
C ASP A 103 -3.33 21.59 19.16
N LEU A 104 -2.35 20.74 19.49
CA LEU A 104 -1.87 19.69 18.60
C LEU A 104 -3.00 18.69 18.26
N VAL A 105 -3.78 18.26 19.26
CA VAL A 105 -4.97 17.40 19.03
C VAL A 105 -6.00 18.12 18.14
N GLY A 106 -6.19 19.43 18.33
CA GLY A 106 -7.02 20.24 17.45
C GLY A 106 -6.51 20.28 16.01
N MET A 107 -5.20 20.38 15.81
CA MET A 107 -4.56 20.28 14.50
C MET A 107 -4.75 18.90 13.89
N ALA A 108 -4.60 17.81 14.66
CA ALA A 108 -4.83 16.45 14.21
C ALA A 108 -6.25 16.27 13.65
N ALA A 109 -7.26 16.71 14.40
CA ALA A 109 -8.67 16.67 13.98
C ALA A 109 -8.95 17.52 12.72
N ALA A 110 -8.22 18.61 12.53
CA ALA A 110 -8.34 19.46 11.34
C ALA A 110 -7.67 18.84 10.11
N LEU A 111 -6.53 18.17 10.29
CA LEU A 111 -5.80 17.46 9.22
C LEU A 111 -6.63 16.28 8.70
N GLU A 112 -7.19 15.46 9.59
CA GLU A 112 -7.99 14.28 9.23
C GLU A 112 -9.22 14.65 8.38
N LYS A 113 -9.81 15.83 8.60
CA LYS A 113 -11.03 16.30 7.90
C LYS A 113 -10.76 17.19 6.70
N SER A 114 -9.48 17.42 6.34
CA SER A 114 -9.12 18.40 5.32
C SER A 114 -9.22 17.82 3.92
N GLU A 115 -10.25 18.20 3.17
CA GLU A 115 -10.33 17.94 1.72
C GLU A 115 -9.23 18.65 0.92
N GLU A 116 -8.72 19.79 1.43
CA GLU A 116 -7.63 20.55 0.79
C GLU A 116 -6.35 19.72 0.70
N ILE A 117 -6.06 18.90 1.73
CA ILE A 117 -4.90 17.99 1.74
C ILE A 117 -5.01 16.94 0.63
N GLU A 118 -6.19 16.34 0.48
CA GLU A 118 -6.43 15.32 -0.53
C GLU A 118 -6.26 15.87 -1.94
N LEU A 119 -6.94 17.00 -2.23
CA LEU A 119 -6.85 17.67 -3.52
C LEU A 119 -5.42 18.12 -3.84
N LEU A 120 -4.69 18.61 -2.84
CA LEU A 120 -3.30 19.01 -3.00
C LEU A 120 -2.41 17.80 -3.32
N ALA A 121 -2.55 16.70 -2.59
CA ALA A 121 -1.78 15.49 -2.82
C ALA A 121 -2.03 14.89 -4.21
N VAL A 122 -3.29 14.77 -4.62
CA VAL A 122 -3.69 14.28 -5.95
C VAL A 122 -3.12 15.19 -7.05
N SER A 123 -3.25 16.51 -6.91
CA SER A 123 -2.72 17.49 -7.86
C SER A 123 -1.19 17.35 -8.05
N ARG A 124 -0.45 17.19 -6.95
CA ARG A 124 1.01 17.02 -6.99
C ARG A 124 1.42 15.66 -7.55
N LYS A 125 0.68 14.59 -7.20
CA LYS A 125 0.85 13.25 -7.78
C LYS A 125 0.63 13.30 -9.30
N ASP A 126 -0.45 13.90 -9.78
CA ASP A 126 -0.77 13.98 -11.22
C ASP A 126 0.28 14.77 -12.01
N ALA A 127 0.73 15.89 -11.45
CA ALA A 127 1.81 16.69 -12.04
C ALA A 127 3.11 15.87 -12.10
N LEU A 128 3.44 15.11 -11.05
CA LEU A 128 4.62 14.26 -11.03
C LEU A 128 4.51 13.08 -12.01
N LYS A 129 3.39 12.33 -11.98
CA LYS A 129 3.08 11.22 -12.89
C LYS A 129 3.20 11.66 -14.35
N SER A 130 2.66 12.82 -14.70
CA SER A 130 2.74 13.38 -16.05
C SER A 130 4.18 13.64 -16.49
N ARG A 131 5.06 14.09 -15.58
CA ARG A 131 6.48 14.34 -15.87
C ARG A 131 7.28 13.06 -16.06
N ILE A 132 6.95 12.01 -15.30
CA ILE A 132 7.66 10.72 -15.35
C ILE A 132 6.96 9.67 -16.21
N MET A 133 5.89 10.03 -16.95
CA MET A 133 5.10 9.11 -17.79
C MET A 133 5.96 8.17 -18.67
N PRO A 134 7.04 8.63 -19.34
CA PRO A 134 7.89 7.74 -20.14
C PRO A 134 8.72 6.71 -19.35
N ALA A 135 8.72 6.79 -18.01
CA ALA A 135 9.38 5.84 -17.12
C ALA A 135 8.40 4.80 -16.52
N LEU A 136 7.10 4.91 -16.79
CA LEU A 136 6.06 4.04 -16.25
C LEU A 136 5.82 2.83 -17.17
N SER A 137 5.74 1.65 -16.58
CA SER A 137 5.28 0.42 -17.24
C SER A 137 3.86 0.10 -16.77
N HIS A 138 2.94 -0.14 -17.70
CA HIS A 138 1.51 -0.34 -17.42
C HIS A 138 0.91 0.78 -16.54
N PRO A 139 0.88 2.04 -17.01
CA PRO A 139 0.28 3.14 -16.25
C PRO A 139 -1.18 2.82 -15.91
N ALA A 140 -1.55 3.02 -14.65
CA ALA A 140 -2.90 2.79 -14.15
C ALA A 140 -3.34 3.98 -13.28
N ASP A 141 -4.64 4.18 -13.18
CA ASP A 141 -5.26 5.12 -12.24
C ASP A 141 -6.15 4.29 -11.33
N TRP A 142 -5.56 3.83 -10.22
CA TRP A 142 -6.31 3.19 -9.16
C TRP A 142 -6.79 4.29 -8.20
N GLU A 143 -8.11 4.33 -7.95
CA GLU A 143 -8.74 5.40 -7.18
C GLU A 143 -8.47 5.28 -5.68
N ILE A 144 -8.06 4.10 -5.20
CA ILE A 144 -7.75 3.86 -3.80
C ILE A 144 -6.35 4.40 -3.51
N SER A 145 -6.26 5.15 -2.42
CA SER A 145 -5.02 5.64 -1.83
C SER A 145 -4.97 5.25 -0.35
N GLU A 146 -3.75 5.21 0.20
CA GLU A 146 -3.55 5.16 1.64
C GLU A 146 -3.22 6.55 2.18
N ASP A 147 -3.72 6.85 3.37
CA ASP A 147 -3.32 7.98 4.16
C ASP A 147 -2.75 7.57 5.51
N TYR A 148 -1.85 8.40 6.02
CA TYR A 148 -1.28 8.19 7.35
C TYR A 148 -0.66 9.48 7.87
N ILE A 149 -0.80 9.75 9.17
CA ILE A 149 -0.21 10.94 9.80
C ILE A 149 0.85 10.52 10.81
N THR A 150 2.05 11.08 10.71
CA THR A 150 3.11 10.88 11.71
C THR A 150 3.40 12.19 12.43
N TYR A 151 3.14 12.23 13.74
CA TYR A 151 3.49 13.34 14.63
C TYR A 151 4.87 13.10 15.21
N ILE A 152 5.82 13.98 14.92
CA ILE A 152 7.20 13.90 15.39
C ILE A 152 7.45 15.02 16.37
N VAL A 153 7.68 14.69 17.63
CA VAL A 153 8.03 15.61 18.70
C VAL A 153 9.52 15.50 18.95
N GLU A 154 10.26 16.52 18.55
CA GLU A 154 11.72 16.60 18.74
C GLU A 154 12.05 17.22 20.09
N LYS A 155 11.20 18.15 20.57
CA LYS A 155 11.38 18.78 21.87
C LYS A 155 10.05 19.25 22.44
N ALA A 156 9.74 18.83 23.66
CA ALA A 156 8.59 19.30 24.41
C ALA A 156 8.88 19.34 25.92
N ASP A 157 8.03 20.01 26.69
CA ASP A 157 8.19 20.12 28.13
C ASP A 157 8.07 18.76 28.84
N GLY A 158 9.21 18.23 29.29
CA GLY A 158 9.31 16.92 29.94
C GLY A 158 9.51 15.75 28.99
N SER A 159 9.84 15.98 27.72
CA SER A 159 10.13 14.92 26.74
C SER A 159 11.47 14.20 26.96
N ASP A 160 12.29 14.64 27.92
CA ASP A 160 13.56 13.98 28.31
C ASP A 160 13.34 12.55 28.88
N ASP A 161 12.14 12.30 29.42
CA ASP A 161 11.65 10.95 29.76
C ASP A 161 10.39 10.67 28.91
N PRO A 162 10.55 10.07 27.72
CA PRO A 162 9.43 9.83 26.81
C PRO A 162 8.29 9.03 27.44
N LYS A 163 8.58 8.08 28.35
CA LYS A 163 7.56 7.26 29.01
C LYS A 163 6.76 8.06 30.03
N ALA A 164 7.42 8.90 30.82
CA ALA A 164 6.71 9.81 31.71
C ALA A 164 5.91 10.85 30.92
N PHE A 165 6.45 11.31 29.79
CA PHE A 165 5.79 12.26 28.90
C PHE A 165 4.47 11.71 28.35
N ILE A 166 4.47 10.53 27.71
CA ILE A 166 3.25 9.94 27.13
C ILE A 166 2.18 9.61 28.16
N ARG A 167 2.55 9.37 29.43
CA ARG A 167 1.60 9.17 30.53
C ARG A 167 0.96 10.46 31.03
N LYS A 168 1.61 11.60 30.79
CA LYS A 168 1.14 12.92 31.20
C LYS A 168 0.19 13.53 30.18
N VAL A 169 0.37 13.20 28.90
CA VAL A 169 -0.42 13.75 27.79
C VAL A 169 -1.46 12.76 27.29
N ASP A 170 -2.49 13.26 26.62
CA ASP A 170 -3.54 12.42 26.04
C ASP A 170 -3.11 11.92 24.65
N VAL A 171 -2.28 10.88 24.61
CA VAL A 171 -1.80 10.30 23.34
C VAL A 171 -2.96 9.74 22.52
N ALA A 172 -3.93 9.12 23.18
CA ALA A 172 -5.06 8.50 22.49
C ALA A 172 -5.90 9.54 21.72
N ALA A 173 -6.15 10.71 22.32
CA ALA A 173 -6.83 11.82 21.63
C ALA A 173 -6.05 12.32 20.41
N LEU A 174 -4.71 12.30 20.45
CA LEU A 174 -3.89 12.67 19.30
C LEU A 174 -3.97 11.61 18.20
N ILE A 175 -3.79 10.34 18.57
CA ILE A 175 -3.68 9.22 17.61
C ILE A 175 -5.00 8.98 16.87
N LEU A 176 -6.13 9.08 17.58
CA LEU A 176 -7.46 8.93 16.99
C LEU A 176 -8.00 10.25 16.41
N ALA A 177 -7.24 11.35 16.50
CA ALA A 177 -7.67 12.69 16.10
C ALA A 177 -9.03 13.13 16.71
N GLU A 178 -9.36 12.58 17.88
CA GLU A 178 -10.59 12.86 18.61
C GLU A 178 -10.38 13.98 19.64
N SER A 179 -10.94 15.16 19.34
CA SER A 179 -10.86 16.35 20.21
C SER A 179 -12.01 16.50 21.20
N LYS A 180 -13.05 15.67 21.11
CA LYS A 180 -14.33 15.89 21.83
C LYS A 180 -14.75 14.77 22.77
N GLU A 181 -14.36 13.53 22.51
CA GLU A 181 -14.77 12.39 23.33
C GLU A 181 -13.60 11.89 24.17
N LEU A 182 -13.87 11.63 25.45
CA LEU A 182 -12.90 11.03 26.34
C LEU A 182 -12.96 9.51 26.11
N LEU A 183 -11.95 8.99 25.43
CA LEU A 183 -11.74 7.55 25.29
C LEU A 183 -11.69 6.87 26.66
N VAL A 184 -12.26 5.66 26.74
CA VAL A 184 -12.23 4.83 27.94
C VAL A 184 -10.79 4.54 28.36
N ASP A 185 -10.52 4.55 29.67
CA ASP A 185 -9.17 4.39 30.24
C ASP A 185 -8.42 3.15 29.72
N ASP A 186 -9.13 2.06 29.43
CA ASP A 186 -8.54 0.83 28.92
C ASP A 186 -7.87 1.00 27.54
N HIS A 187 -8.48 1.75 26.62
CA HIS A 187 -7.88 2.02 25.30
C HIS A 187 -6.67 2.97 25.42
N ARG A 188 -6.74 3.94 26.33
CA ARG A 188 -5.62 4.85 26.63
C ARG A 188 -4.42 4.09 27.16
N ASN A 189 -4.65 3.18 28.11
CA ASN A 189 -3.60 2.36 28.70
C ASN A 189 -2.98 1.42 27.66
N PHE A 190 -3.79 0.81 26.79
CA PHE A 190 -3.29 -0.05 25.71
C PHE A 190 -2.31 0.68 24.79
N LEU A 191 -2.65 1.90 24.33
CA LEU A 191 -1.76 2.70 23.47
C LEU A 191 -0.46 3.12 24.17
N VAL A 192 -0.53 3.41 25.47
CA VAL A 192 0.68 3.72 26.27
C VAL A 192 1.54 2.47 26.47
N GLU A 193 0.92 1.29 26.57
CA GLU A 193 1.61 0.00 26.70
C GLU A 193 2.18 -0.52 25.39
N SER A 194 1.59 -0.18 24.24
CA SER A 194 2.10 -0.52 22.90
C SER A 194 3.32 0.30 22.48
N ALA A 195 3.67 1.33 23.27
CA ALA A 195 4.82 2.19 23.03
C ALA A 195 6.13 1.39 22.94
N THR A 196 6.77 1.48 21.77
CA THR A 196 8.08 0.89 21.51
C THR A 196 9.16 1.92 21.84
N GLN A 197 10.10 1.55 22.71
CA GLN A 197 11.22 2.42 23.10
C GLN A 197 12.53 1.67 22.86
N TYR A 198 13.50 2.33 22.23
CA TYR A 198 14.78 1.73 21.86
C TYR A 198 15.95 2.32 22.64
N SER A 199 16.07 3.64 22.67
CA SER A 199 16.98 4.35 23.56
C SER A 199 16.24 4.89 24.78
N ARG A 200 16.97 5.56 25.67
CA ARG A 200 16.33 6.23 26.82
C ARG A 200 15.58 7.49 26.43
N SER A 201 15.83 8.01 25.23
CA SER A 201 15.38 9.33 24.77
C SER A 201 14.41 9.27 23.59
N ASP A 202 14.31 8.14 22.89
CA ASP A 202 13.31 7.93 21.83
C ASP A 202 12.09 7.15 22.32
N LEU A 203 10.99 7.26 21.57
CA LEU A 203 9.79 6.45 21.73
C LEU A 203 8.91 6.52 20.47
N ALA A 204 8.32 5.41 20.07
CA ALA A 204 7.37 5.32 18.98
C ALA A 204 6.07 4.66 19.44
N ILE A 205 4.94 5.30 19.15
CA ILE A 205 3.59 4.73 19.22
C ILE A 205 3.06 4.71 17.79
N ILE A 206 2.65 3.54 17.34
CA ILE A 206 2.17 3.29 15.97
C ILE A 206 0.79 2.68 16.12
N ASP A 207 -0.16 3.17 15.34
CA ASP A 207 -1.55 2.72 15.29
C ASP A 207 -1.96 2.60 13.81
N TRP A 208 -3.22 2.26 13.52
CA TRP A 208 -3.72 2.10 12.15
C TRP A 208 -3.74 3.42 11.37
N ASN A 209 -4.16 4.53 12.00
CA ASN A 209 -4.37 5.81 11.31
C ASN A 209 -3.20 6.80 11.45
N SER A 210 -2.44 6.71 12.55
CA SER A 210 -1.38 7.66 12.84
C SER A 210 -0.33 7.14 13.81
N ALA A 211 0.82 7.81 13.86
CA ALA A 211 1.89 7.51 14.80
C ALA A 211 2.35 8.76 15.57
N LEU A 212 2.80 8.56 16.80
CA LEU A 212 3.51 9.54 17.61
C LEU A 212 4.96 9.08 17.81
N LEU A 213 5.90 9.90 17.38
CA LEU A 213 7.33 9.68 17.54
C LEU A 213 7.90 10.77 18.45
N ILE A 214 8.56 10.37 19.54
CA ILE A 214 9.41 11.24 20.35
C ILE A 214 10.84 11.01 19.86
N GLU A 215 11.41 11.98 19.15
CA GLU A 215 12.68 11.82 18.43
C GLU A 215 13.59 13.06 18.60
N PRO A 216 14.36 13.14 19.69
CA PRO A 216 15.13 14.34 20.04
C PRO A 216 16.23 14.70 19.04
N ASP A 217 16.79 13.71 18.35
CA ASP A 217 17.84 13.92 17.35
C ASP A 217 17.27 14.40 16.01
N GLY A 218 15.94 14.37 15.85
CA GLY A 218 15.24 14.78 14.64
C GLY A 218 15.46 13.83 13.46
N GLU A 219 15.92 12.61 13.72
CA GLU A 219 16.03 11.56 12.71
C GLU A 219 14.64 11.20 12.16
N ARG A 220 14.59 10.79 10.88
CA ARG A 220 13.34 10.47 10.18
C ARG A 220 13.23 8.98 9.85
N ASP A 221 14.18 8.16 10.28
CA ASP A 221 14.29 6.76 9.88
C ASP A 221 13.06 5.94 10.28
N VAL A 222 12.51 6.19 11.48
CA VAL A 222 11.27 5.55 11.94
C VAL A 222 10.08 5.94 11.08
N ALA A 223 9.94 7.23 10.76
CA ALA A 223 8.86 7.71 9.88
C ALA A 223 9.00 7.15 8.45
N ASP A 224 10.24 7.02 7.95
CA ASP A 224 10.52 6.44 6.64
C ASP A 224 10.17 4.93 6.60
N VAL A 225 10.36 4.19 7.70
CA VAL A 225 9.92 2.79 7.82
C VAL A 225 8.39 2.68 7.87
N ILE A 226 7.71 3.61 8.55
CA ILE A 226 6.25 3.66 8.58
C ILE A 226 5.71 3.93 7.18
N GLU A 227 6.24 4.93 6.47
CA GLU A 227 5.88 5.21 5.08
C GLU A 227 6.11 3.98 4.19
N PHE A 228 7.27 3.33 4.33
CA PHE A 228 7.57 2.12 3.58
C PHE A 228 6.61 0.97 3.88
N SER A 229 6.12 0.86 5.11
CA SER A 229 5.10 -0.13 5.47
C SER A 229 3.76 0.23 4.85
N LEU A 230 3.41 1.52 4.83
CA LEU A 230 2.19 2.03 4.21
C LEU A 230 2.12 1.74 2.70
N THR A 231 3.26 1.77 2.00
CA THR A 231 3.28 1.38 0.57
C THR A 231 2.97 -0.10 0.35
N HIS A 232 3.34 -0.98 1.27
CA HIS A 232 2.97 -2.40 1.17
C HIS A 232 1.49 -2.63 1.52
N LEU A 233 0.91 -1.82 2.43
CA LEU A 233 -0.53 -1.86 2.70
C LEU A 233 -1.33 -1.55 1.43
N LEU A 234 -0.89 -0.52 0.68
CA LEU A 234 -1.48 -0.17 -0.62
C LEU A 234 -1.43 -1.36 -1.60
N GLU A 235 -0.26 -2.01 -1.74
CA GLU A 235 -0.11 -3.20 -2.61
C GLU A 235 -1.03 -4.35 -2.16
N PHE A 236 -1.15 -4.60 -0.86
CA PHE A 236 -2.08 -5.62 -0.33
C PHE A 236 -3.52 -5.34 -0.76
N ARG A 237 -3.99 -4.09 -0.60
CA ARG A 237 -5.34 -3.69 -1.00
C ARG A 237 -5.55 -3.78 -2.51
N TYR A 238 -4.51 -3.48 -3.31
CA TYR A 238 -4.56 -3.61 -4.76
C TYR A 238 -4.82 -5.06 -5.18
N TYR A 239 -4.03 -6.00 -4.64
CA TYR A 239 -4.19 -7.41 -4.96
C TYR A 239 -5.50 -7.99 -4.43
N ASP A 240 -5.95 -7.56 -3.25
CA ASP A 240 -7.21 -8.01 -2.67
C ASP A 240 -8.42 -7.60 -3.54
N GLU A 241 -8.48 -6.34 -4.00
CA GLU A 241 -9.54 -5.85 -4.88
C GLU A 241 -9.44 -6.43 -6.30
N MET A 242 -8.22 -6.54 -6.85
CA MET A 242 -8.00 -7.14 -8.16
C MET A 242 -8.51 -8.59 -8.19
N LEU A 243 -8.26 -9.37 -7.13
CA LEU A 243 -8.77 -10.74 -7.03
C LEU A 243 -10.29 -10.81 -6.86
N ASP A 244 -10.89 -9.89 -6.10
CA ASP A 244 -12.36 -9.84 -5.97
C ASP A 244 -13.01 -9.60 -7.33
N ARG A 245 -12.55 -8.58 -8.07
CA ARG A 245 -13.05 -8.29 -9.42
C ARG A 245 -12.93 -9.49 -10.36
N LYS A 246 -11.85 -10.27 -10.26
CA LYS A 246 -11.66 -11.48 -11.07
C LYS A 246 -12.59 -12.62 -10.67
N LEU A 247 -12.77 -12.84 -9.37
CA LEU A 247 -13.70 -13.87 -8.87
C LEU A 247 -15.13 -13.52 -9.31
N ASP A 248 -15.55 -12.26 -9.18
CA ASP A 248 -16.87 -11.79 -9.62
C ASP A 248 -17.08 -12.02 -11.13
N GLN A 249 -16.10 -11.67 -11.97
CA GLN A 249 -16.16 -11.92 -13.42
C GLN A 249 -16.31 -13.41 -13.77
N LEU A 250 -15.66 -14.29 -13.01
CA LEU A 250 -15.78 -15.74 -13.20
C LEU A 250 -17.17 -16.23 -12.81
N TYR A 251 -17.70 -15.77 -11.68
CA TYR A 251 -19.06 -16.11 -11.25
C TYR A 251 -20.11 -15.63 -12.26
N ASP A 252 -20.04 -14.39 -12.71
CA ASP A 252 -20.95 -13.81 -13.71
C ASP A 252 -20.92 -14.61 -15.02
N THR A 253 -19.72 -15.02 -15.46
CA THR A 253 -19.56 -15.82 -16.68
C THR A 253 -20.18 -17.21 -16.53
N MET A 254 -20.09 -17.82 -15.36
CA MET A 254 -20.71 -19.11 -15.06
C MET A 254 -22.25 -19.02 -14.99
N GLU A 255 -22.80 -17.94 -14.43
CA GLU A 255 -24.24 -17.74 -14.29
C GLU A 255 -24.92 -17.39 -15.61
N GLN A 256 -24.34 -16.47 -16.40
CA GLN A 256 -24.97 -15.96 -17.63
C GLN A 256 -24.96 -16.95 -18.81
N LYS A 257 -24.18 -18.04 -18.78
CA LYS A 257 -23.92 -18.86 -19.98
C LYS A 257 -24.22 -20.35 -19.83
N ARG A 258 -25.36 -20.66 -19.21
CA ARG A 258 -26.01 -21.98 -19.35
C ARG A 258 -26.61 -22.25 -20.75
N GLU A 259 -26.74 -21.25 -21.63
CA GLU A 259 -27.51 -21.39 -22.88
C GLU A 259 -26.72 -21.47 -24.22
N SER A 260 -25.40 -21.24 -24.27
CA SER A 260 -24.65 -21.29 -25.54
C SER A 260 -23.28 -21.95 -25.39
N VAL A 261 -23.25 -23.27 -25.60
CA VAL A 261 -22.17 -24.15 -25.14
C VAL A 261 -21.32 -24.63 -26.32
N GLY A 262 -20.04 -24.28 -26.33
CA GLY A 262 -19.05 -24.91 -27.21
C GLY A 262 -17.76 -24.11 -27.37
N ASN A 263 -17.78 -23.06 -28.19
CA ASN A 263 -16.56 -22.36 -28.62
C ASN A 263 -16.15 -21.18 -27.72
N ILE A 264 -17.10 -20.52 -27.04
CA ILE A 264 -16.82 -19.32 -26.23
C ILE A 264 -16.11 -19.68 -24.93
N PHE A 265 -16.52 -20.79 -24.32
CA PHE A 265 -15.91 -21.30 -23.09
C PHE A 265 -14.42 -21.64 -23.31
N ARG A 266 -14.04 -22.27 -24.42
CA ARG A 266 -12.65 -22.66 -24.73
C ARG A 266 -11.67 -21.47 -24.76
N ASN A 267 -12.03 -20.38 -25.42
CA ASN A 267 -11.16 -19.19 -25.53
C ASN A 267 -11.11 -18.38 -24.22
N PHE A 268 -12.20 -18.37 -23.43
CA PHE A 268 -12.21 -17.72 -22.12
C PHE A 268 -11.31 -18.47 -21.12
N TYR A 269 -11.27 -19.80 -21.18
CA TYR A 269 -10.46 -20.62 -20.27
C TYR A 269 -8.95 -20.49 -20.50
N ASP A 270 -8.51 -20.57 -21.76
CA ASP A 270 -7.08 -20.45 -22.07
C ASP A 270 -6.57 -19.06 -21.63
N ALA A 271 -7.37 -18.01 -21.81
CA ALA A 271 -7.07 -16.66 -21.34
C ALA A 271 -7.11 -16.52 -19.81
N ALA A 272 -8.11 -17.09 -19.14
CA ALA A 272 -8.27 -16.99 -17.68
C ALA A 272 -7.18 -17.76 -16.91
N ALA A 273 -6.72 -18.91 -17.42
CA ALA A 273 -5.65 -19.69 -16.79
C ALA A 273 -4.27 -19.02 -16.93
N GLU A 274 -3.97 -18.43 -18.10
CA GLU A 274 -2.74 -17.68 -18.34
C GLU A 274 -2.68 -16.40 -17.49
N ASP A 275 -3.78 -15.64 -17.46
CA ASP A 275 -3.92 -14.41 -16.67
C ASP A 275 -3.88 -14.69 -15.15
N SER A 276 -4.48 -15.79 -14.68
CA SER A 276 -4.39 -16.21 -13.27
C SER A 276 -2.96 -16.59 -12.88
N SER A 277 -2.22 -17.26 -13.77
CA SER A 277 -0.83 -17.65 -13.52
C SER A 277 0.11 -16.45 -13.47
N SER A 278 -0.07 -15.46 -14.36
CA SER A 278 0.69 -14.21 -14.32
C SER A 278 0.46 -13.45 -13.01
N LYS A 279 -0.80 -13.29 -12.59
CA LYS A 279 -1.11 -12.61 -11.33
C LYS A 279 -0.63 -13.35 -10.09
N TYR A 280 -0.64 -14.68 -10.13
CA TYR A 280 -0.04 -15.47 -9.07
C TYR A 280 1.46 -15.19 -8.94
N MET A 281 2.15 -15.10 -10.07
CA MET A 281 3.58 -14.77 -10.09
C MET A 281 3.83 -13.36 -9.56
N GLU A 282 3.07 -12.36 -10.02
CA GLU A 282 3.17 -10.97 -9.53
C GLU A 282 2.98 -10.87 -8.00
N PHE A 283 1.94 -11.52 -7.45
CA PHE A 283 1.71 -11.52 -6.00
C PHE A 283 2.78 -12.30 -5.24
N SER A 284 3.26 -13.43 -5.79
CA SER A 284 4.36 -14.18 -5.19
C SER A 284 5.66 -13.37 -5.17
N GLU A 285 5.91 -12.57 -6.21
CA GLU A 285 7.03 -11.62 -6.24
C GLU A 285 6.86 -10.54 -5.19
N PHE A 286 5.66 -9.95 -5.04
CA PHE A 286 5.35 -9.02 -3.97
C PHE A 286 5.59 -9.62 -2.58
N LEU A 287 5.09 -10.83 -2.30
CA LEU A 287 5.36 -11.52 -1.03
C LEU A 287 6.86 -11.75 -0.82
N GLY A 288 7.59 -12.12 -1.88
CA GLY A 288 9.04 -12.24 -1.84
C GLY A 288 9.74 -10.90 -1.55
N ARG A 289 9.25 -9.79 -2.11
CA ARG A 289 9.72 -8.43 -1.79
C ARG A 289 9.46 -8.11 -0.33
N LEU A 290 8.23 -8.28 0.17
CA LEU A 290 7.84 -8.04 1.56
C LEU A 290 8.69 -8.84 2.55
N GLU A 291 8.92 -10.13 2.29
CA GLU A 291 9.75 -10.98 3.14
C GLU A 291 11.23 -10.56 3.12
N ASN A 292 11.71 -10.03 1.99
CA ASN A 292 13.05 -9.48 1.89
C ASN A 292 13.16 -8.09 2.52
N SER A 293 12.10 -7.28 2.49
CA SER A 293 12.02 -5.97 3.15
C SER A 293 12.36 -6.09 4.63
N LEU A 294 11.82 -7.09 5.33
CA LEU A 294 12.14 -7.36 6.75
C LEU A 294 13.62 -7.71 6.97
N LYS A 295 14.26 -8.44 6.05
CA LYS A 295 15.70 -8.78 6.11
C LYS A 295 16.61 -7.60 5.79
N THR A 296 16.05 -6.60 5.14
CA THR A 296 16.75 -5.46 4.55
C THR A 296 16.82 -4.27 5.48
N VAL A 297 15.98 -4.25 6.52
CA VAL A 297 16.07 -3.27 7.60
C VAL A 297 17.39 -3.50 8.36
N GLY A 298 18.33 -2.55 8.22
CA GLY A 298 19.71 -2.69 8.69
C GLY A 298 19.88 -2.50 10.20
N ASP A 299 18.83 -2.07 10.89
CA ASP A 299 18.82 -1.77 12.32
C ASP A 299 17.75 -2.60 13.06
N PRO A 300 18.10 -3.30 14.17
CA PRO A 300 17.14 -4.02 15.00
C PRO A 300 15.95 -3.19 15.50
N TYR A 301 16.14 -1.90 15.76
CA TYR A 301 15.10 -0.97 16.14
C TYR A 301 14.09 -0.77 15.01
N LEU A 302 14.58 -0.42 13.84
CA LEU A 302 13.74 -0.21 12.67
C LEU A 302 13.03 -1.49 12.24
N ALA A 303 13.63 -2.66 12.46
CA ALA A 303 12.97 -3.94 12.25
C ALA A 303 11.81 -4.15 13.24
N THR A 304 11.92 -3.59 14.45
CA THR A 304 10.84 -3.59 15.46
C THR A 304 9.73 -2.64 15.06
N VAL A 305 10.07 -1.44 14.59
CA VAL A 305 9.12 -0.47 14.01
C VAL A 305 8.37 -1.11 12.84
N PHE A 306 9.07 -1.71 11.89
CA PHE A 306 8.44 -2.39 10.75
C PHE A 306 7.50 -3.51 11.20
N ARG A 307 7.88 -4.31 12.21
CA ARG A 307 7.00 -5.35 12.77
C ARG A 307 5.77 -4.75 13.45
N ALA A 308 5.92 -3.65 14.19
CA ALA A 308 4.80 -2.95 14.80
C ALA A 308 3.87 -2.40 13.71
N SER A 309 4.39 -1.73 12.69
CA SER A 309 3.60 -1.26 11.55
C SER A 309 2.90 -2.41 10.81
N ALA A 310 3.57 -3.55 10.57
CA ALA A 310 2.96 -4.71 9.92
C ALA A 310 1.83 -5.34 10.75
N MET A 311 1.95 -5.30 12.08
CA MET A 311 0.92 -5.77 13.01
C MET A 311 -0.29 -4.84 12.99
N GLU A 312 -0.05 -3.53 13.14
CA GLU A 312 -1.10 -2.51 13.09
C GLU A 312 -1.79 -2.54 11.72
N PHE A 313 -1.06 -2.53 10.60
CA PHE A 313 -1.64 -2.62 9.25
C PHE A 313 -2.20 -4.00 8.86
N HIS A 314 -2.25 -4.94 9.81
CA HIS A 314 -2.83 -6.27 9.66
C HIS A 314 -2.33 -7.06 8.44
N PHE A 315 -1.03 -6.99 8.13
CA PHE A 315 -0.43 -7.64 6.97
C PHE A 315 -0.71 -9.15 6.90
N ASP A 316 -0.75 -9.82 8.04
CA ASP A 316 -1.05 -11.26 8.10
C ASP A 316 -2.47 -11.59 7.66
N ASP A 317 -3.43 -10.72 7.95
CA ASP A 317 -4.83 -10.96 7.58
C ASP A 317 -5.08 -10.66 6.10
N TRP A 318 -4.45 -9.61 5.56
CA TRP A 318 -4.37 -9.39 4.12
C TRP A 318 -3.76 -10.59 3.40
N LYS A 319 -2.58 -11.06 3.84
CA LYS A 319 -1.90 -12.23 3.27
C LYS A 319 -2.81 -13.47 3.27
N LYS A 320 -3.51 -13.75 4.37
CA LYS A 320 -4.45 -14.87 4.46
C LYS A 320 -5.66 -14.68 3.53
N SER A 321 -6.23 -13.48 3.47
CA SER A 321 -7.37 -13.16 2.59
C SER A 321 -7.03 -13.42 1.13
N ILE A 322 -5.95 -12.80 0.65
CA ILE A 322 -5.48 -12.89 -0.73
C ILE A 322 -5.13 -14.34 -1.07
N SER A 323 -4.43 -15.05 -0.18
CA SER A 323 -4.08 -16.46 -0.39
C SER A 323 -5.32 -17.35 -0.58
N ARG A 324 -6.38 -17.14 0.22
CA ARG A 324 -7.66 -17.87 0.05
C ARG A 324 -8.35 -17.52 -1.27
N LYS A 325 -8.35 -16.25 -1.67
CA LYS A 325 -8.93 -15.80 -2.96
C LYS A 325 -8.19 -16.43 -4.14
N MET A 326 -6.85 -16.50 -4.08
CA MET A 326 -6.03 -17.16 -5.09
C MET A 326 -6.26 -18.67 -5.13
N GLU A 327 -6.38 -19.33 -3.98
CA GLU A 327 -6.71 -20.76 -3.92
C GLU A 327 -8.08 -21.03 -4.56
N THR A 328 -9.06 -20.19 -4.25
CA THR A 328 -10.41 -20.26 -4.85
C THR A 328 -10.34 -20.10 -6.37
N LEU A 329 -9.58 -19.11 -6.85
CA LEU A 329 -9.35 -18.87 -8.28
C LEU A 329 -8.71 -20.10 -8.96
N ALA A 330 -7.70 -20.69 -8.33
CA ALA A 330 -7.04 -21.90 -8.83
C ALA A 330 -7.97 -23.12 -8.85
N GLN A 331 -8.78 -23.32 -7.82
CA GLN A 331 -9.77 -24.40 -7.75
C GLN A 331 -10.84 -24.27 -8.84
N ILE A 332 -11.38 -23.06 -9.04
CA ILE A 332 -12.35 -22.78 -10.12
C ILE A 332 -11.70 -23.08 -11.47
N SER A 333 -10.49 -22.59 -11.71
CA SER A 333 -9.74 -22.87 -12.94
C SER A 333 -9.55 -24.38 -13.18
N GLN A 334 -9.20 -25.15 -12.15
CA GLN A 334 -9.05 -26.61 -12.24
C GLN A 334 -10.37 -27.33 -12.57
N ILE A 335 -11.48 -26.94 -11.94
CA ILE A 335 -12.81 -27.51 -12.23
C ILE A 335 -13.17 -27.27 -13.70
N LEU A 336 -12.95 -26.05 -14.18
CA LEU A 336 -13.19 -25.69 -15.59
C LEU A 336 -12.29 -26.51 -16.54
N HIS A 337 -11.03 -26.75 -16.18
CA HIS A 337 -10.14 -27.65 -16.93
C HIS A 337 -10.64 -29.10 -16.97
N GLY A 338 -11.17 -29.61 -15.85
CA GLY A 338 -11.73 -30.97 -15.76
C GLY A 338 -12.93 -31.19 -16.69
N GLU A 339 -13.82 -30.20 -16.81
CA GLU A 339 -14.96 -30.27 -17.73
C GLU A 339 -14.54 -30.30 -19.20
N VAL A 340 -13.52 -29.52 -19.58
CA VAL A 340 -13.01 -29.48 -20.97
C VAL A 340 -12.40 -30.84 -21.35
N ASN A 341 -11.63 -31.46 -20.47
CA ASN A 341 -11.06 -32.79 -20.72
C ASN A 341 -12.12 -33.89 -20.78
N THR A 342 -13.14 -33.84 -19.93
CA THR A 342 -14.27 -34.78 -19.96
C THR A 342 -15.04 -34.64 -21.28
N ARG A 343 -15.29 -33.41 -21.75
CA ARG A 343 -15.89 -33.17 -23.07
C ARG A 343 -15.02 -33.66 -24.23
N ARG A 344 -13.69 -33.50 -24.17
CA ARG A 344 -12.76 -34.06 -25.18
C ARG A 344 -12.84 -35.57 -25.22
N SER A 345 -12.92 -36.21 -24.04
CA SER A 345 -13.08 -37.66 -23.95
C SER A 345 -14.41 -38.13 -24.56
N HIS A 346 -15.51 -37.44 -24.29
CA HIS A 346 -16.80 -37.74 -24.92
C HIS A 346 -16.79 -37.49 -26.43
N TRP A 347 -16.12 -36.45 -26.91
CA TRP A 347 -15.96 -36.23 -28.36
C TRP A 347 -15.14 -37.33 -29.03
N LEU A 348 -14.05 -37.79 -28.40
CA LEU A 348 -13.29 -38.94 -28.86
C LEU A 348 -14.15 -40.21 -28.87
N GLU A 349 -14.96 -40.42 -27.83
CA GLU A 349 -15.90 -41.54 -27.76
C GLU A 349 -16.93 -41.49 -28.89
N ILE A 350 -17.54 -40.32 -29.16
CA ILE A 350 -18.46 -40.13 -30.27
C ILE A 350 -17.78 -40.39 -31.62
N ILE A 351 -16.56 -39.90 -31.82
CA ILE A 351 -15.78 -40.13 -33.04
C ILE A 351 -15.50 -41.63 -33.23
N ILE A 352 -15.12 -42.33 -32.17
CA ILE A 352 -14.89 -43.79 -32.19
C ILE A 352 -16.19 -44.54 -32.52
N ILE A 353 -17.31 -44.19 -31.89
CA ILE A 353 -18.62 -44.79 -32.15
C ILE A 353 -19.03 -44.58 -33.61
N ILE A 354 -18.82 -43.38 -34.16
CA ILE A 354 -19.13 -43.07 -35.56
C ILE A 354 -18.24 -43.89 -36.51
N LEU A 355 -16.94 -43.97 -36.25
CA LEU A 355 -15.99 -44.78 -37.03
C LEU A 355 -16.41 -46.25 -37.07
N ILE A 356 -16.72 -46.84 -35.90
CA ILE A 356 -17.21 -48.22 -35.80
C ILE A 356 -18.53 -48.39 -36.55
N THR A 357 -19.47 -47.45 -36.41
CA THR A 357 -20.76 -47.51 -37.08
C THR A 357 -20.61 -47.48 -38.61
N ILE A 358 -19.73 -46.62 -39.12
CA ILE A 358 -19.45 -46.51 -40.56
C ILE A 358 -18.78 -47.77 -41.11
N GLU A 359 -17.96 -48.46 -40.33
CA GLU A 359 -17.30 -49.71 -40.75
C GLU A 359 -18.22 -50.94 -40.67
N VAL A 360 -18.99 -51.04 -39.59
CA VAL A 360 -19.81 -52.22 -39.27
C VAL A 360 -21.10 -52.28 -40.12
N VAL A 361 -21.73 -51.14 -40.42
CA VAL A 361 -23.00 -51.12 -41.17
C VAL A 361 -22.84 -51.65 -42.61
N PRO A 362 -21.83 -51.23 -43.41
CA PRO A 362 -21.58 -51.82 -44.73
C PRO A 362 -21.18 -53.29 -44.67
N PHE A 363 -20.38 -53.68 -43.67
CA PHE A 363 -19.97 -55.07 -43.46
C PHE A 363 -21.17 -55.99 -43.19
N LEU A 364 -22.08 -55.59 -42.29
CA LEU A 364 -23.31 -56.32 -42.00
C LEU A 364 -24.27 -56.36 -43.19
N TYR A 365 -24.39 -55.25 -43.93
CA TYR A 365 -25.23 -55.19 -45.14
C TYR A 365 -24.71 -56.13 -46.25
N GLY A 366 -23.39 -56.30 -46.34
CA GLY A 366 -22.76 -57.25 -47.26
C GLY A 366 -22.91 -58.72 -46.85
N LEU A 367 -23.24 -59.02 -45.59
CA LEU A 367 -23.43 -60.36 -45.04
C LEU A 367 -24.90 -60.83 -45.11
N LEU A 368 -25.84 -59.88 -45.18
CA LEU A 368 -27.29 -60.12 -45.26
C LEU A 368 -27.84 -60.15 -46.70
N LYS A 369 -27.01 -59.80 -47.70
CA LYS A 369 -27.24 -60.08 -49.13
C LYS A 369 -26.53 -61.37 -49.51
#